data_AF-A0A4R3VZ12-F1
#
_entry.id   AF-A0A4R3VZ12-F1
#
_cell.length_a   1.000
_cell.length_b   1.000
_cell.length_c   1.000
_cell.angle_alpha   90.00
_cell.angle_beta   90.00
_cell.angle_gamma   90.00
#
_symmetry.space_group_name_H-M   'P 1'
#
loop_
_entity.id
_entity.type
_entity.pdbx_description
1 polymer ?
#
loop_
_entity_poly.entity_id
_entity_poly.type
_entity_poly.pdbx_seq_one_letter_code
_entity_poly.pdbx_strand_id
1 'polypeptide(L)'
;MTTKLYNPFLDFKFDNNTCFLTGDKLASADEKLQVFPVWMMRAFDLEEKPFKMLDESFVTYKQLQLPCSAAAALAFEQVEEKVERAMGEGYAAVRELPQEMLFQWVSKILYGVVFNEIQVGMRQAVLTGEDMNFSQALVHKFRNLHAMLQSIVVPMEFEHKNPFSIQVFEVDNAEDTFMYRDEINTLIFSLRMKDFAIIATLQDNGTHAIYHDEILAKVGGKKLHPIQFEEICARYFYSAYLFNRLPEYTYMETPERVYVEPMPLNDWTLKPIFDNWAVKTYGQVLESFWKPWGFLLFEIIQNPEKPMSFIEDENGNFRDNIDLAKG
;
A
#
# COMPACT_ATOMS: atom_id res chain seq x y z
N MET A 1 26.03 14.24 14.05
CA MET A 1 24.98 15.20 13.68
C MET A 1 23.66 14.60 14.13
N THR A 2 22.81 15.38 14.79
CA THR A 2 21.46 14.92 15.13
C THR A 2 20.65 14.89 13.83
N THR A 3 20.19 13.71 13.43
CA THR A 3 19.34 13.56 12.24
C THR A 3 18.03 14.33 12.43
N LYS A 4 17.51 14.93 11.36
CA LYS A 4 16.18 15.57 11.32
C LYS A 4 15.04 14.55 11.31
N LEU A 5 15.33 13.31 10.91
CA LEU A 5 14.33 12.26 10.79
C LEU A 5 14.24 11.46 12.09
N TYR A 6 13.03 11.38 12.65
CA TYR A 6 12.74 10.50 13.77
C TYR A 6 12.79 9.04 13.32
N ASN A 7 13.26 8.14 14.18
CA ASN A 7 13.30 6.71 13.89
C ASN A 7 12.87 5.91 15.14
N PRO A 8 11.61 5.44 15.20
CA PRO A 8 11.08 4.71 16.36
C PRO A 8 11.68 3.30 16.51
N PHE A 9 12.42 2.80 15.52
CA PHE A 9 13.04 1.47 15.56
C PHE A 9 14.39 1.45 16.28
N LEU A 10 15.00 2.61 16.58
CA LEU A 10 16.29 2.66 17.29
C LEU A 10 16.17 2.22 18.74
N ASP A 11 15.11 2.65 19.41
CA ASP A 11 14.80 2.38 20.81
C ASP A 11 13.41 1.72 20.99
N PHE A 12 12.84 1.26 19.88
CA PHE A 12 11.58 0.52 19.79
C PHE A 12 10.39 1.24 20.46
N LYS A 13 10.21 2.52 20.10
CA LYS A 13 9.19 3.42 20.64
C LYS A 13 7.88 3.35 19.87
N PHE A 14 7.02 2.43 20.29
CA PHE A 14 5.65 2.24 19.79
C PHE A 14 4.61 2.41 20.90
N ASP A 15 4.83 3.38 21.80
CA ASP A 15 3.91 3.72 22.88
C ASP A 15 2.84 4.74 22.45
N ASN A 16 1.95 5.13 23.37
CA ASN A 16 0.88 6.10 23.11
C ASN A 16 1.16 7.50 23.67
N ASN A 17 2.41 7.80 24.06
CA ASN A 17 2.80 9.10 24.63
C ASN A 17 3.81 9.85 23.75
N THR A 18 4.24 9.24 22.66
CA THR A 18 5.18 9.78 21.69
C THR A 18 4.51 9.85 20.32
N CYS A 19 4.63 10.98 19.63
CA CYS A 19 4.12 11.11 18.27
C CYS A 19 4.81 10.10 17.36
N PHE A 20 4.01 9.25 16.70
CA PHE A 20 4.52 8.18 15.84
C PHE A 20 5.44 8.71 14.74
N LEU A 21 5.17 9.92 14.23
CA LEU A 21 5.86 10.49 13.08
C LEU A 21 7.11 11.30 13.48
N THR A 22 7.01 12.15 14.50
CA THR A 22 8.06 13.13 14.84
C THR A 22 8.88 12.77 16.07
N GLY A 23 8.40 11.85 16.92
CA GLY A 23 9.04 11.55 18.20
C GLY A 23 8.74 12.58 19.30
N ASP A 24 7.90 13.57 19.02
CA ASP A 24 7.52 14.57 20.03
C ASP A 24 6.71 13.93 21.16
N LYS A 25 6.98 14.36 22.39
CA LYS A 25 6.16 13.96 23.53
C LYS A 25 4.76 14.56 23.41
N LEU A 26 3.74 13.73 23.52
CA LEU A 26 2.35 14.14 23.51
C LEU A 26 1.95 14.76 24.85
N ALA A 27 1.07 15.76 24.78
CA ALA A 27 0.50 16.43 25.94
C ALA A 27 -0.55 15.56 26.63
N SER A 28 -1.24 14.69 25.89
CA SER A 28 -2.24 13.76 26.44
C SER A 28 -2.35 12.48 25.61
N ALA A 29 -2.91 11.42 26.20
CA ALA A 29 -3.20 10.17 25.49
C ALA A 29 -4.34 10.31 24.46
N ASP A 30 -5.05 11.44 24.46
CA ASP A 30 -6.14 11.73 23.52
C ASP A 30 -5.62 12.33 22.19
N GLU A 31 -4.34 12.71 22.13
CA GLU A 31 -3.68 13.16 20.90
C GLU A 31 -3.46 11.97 19.94
N LYS A 32 -4.48 11.73 19.12
CA LYS A 32 -4.53 10.61 18.18
C LYS A 32 -5.02 11.03 16.81
N LEU A 33 -4.53 10.34 15.81
CA LEU A 33 -4.97 10.43 14.42
C LEU A 33 -5.59 9.09 13.99
N GLN A 34 -6.65 9.15 13.18
CA GLN A 34 -7.26 7.94 12.62
C GLN A 34 -6.38 7.36 11.50
N VAL A 35 -6.18 6.04 11.51
CA VAL A 35 -5.42 5.35 10.45
C VAL A 35 -6.17 5.49 9.13
N PHE A 36 -7.44 5.13 9.12
CA PHE A 36 -8.34 5.35 7.99
C PHE A 36 -9.01 6.73 8.13
N PRO A 37 -8.98 7.61 7.11
CA PRO A 37 -9.59 8.93 7.20
C PRO A 37 -11.06 8.90 7.62
N VAL A 38 -11.48 9.86 8.44
CA VAL A 38 -12.85 9.93 8.98
C VAL A 38 -13.89 10.06 7.87
N TRP A 39 -13.62 10.88 6.85
CA TRP A 39 -14.51 11.04 5.70
C TRP A 39 -14.74 9.72 4.97
N MET A 40 -13.69 8.90 4.83
CA MET A 40 -13.74 7.61 4.14
C MET A 40 -14.52 6.59 4.96
N MET A 41 -14.30 6.55 6.27
CA MET A 41 -15.08 5.69 7.16
C MET A 41 -16.57 6.05 7.15
N ARG A 42 -16.91 7.34 7.08
CA ARG A 42 -18.31 7.79 6.98
C ARG A 42 -18.93 7.48 5.62
N ALA A 43 -18.20 7.69 4.53
CA ALA A 43 -18.70 7.48 3.18
C ALA A 43 -19.09 6.02 2.90
N PHE A 44 -18.40 5.06 3.53
CA PHE A 44 -18.61 3.62 3.30
C PHE A 44 -19.05 2.85 4.55
N ASP A 45 -19.49 3.56 5.59
CA ASP A 45 -19.95 3.00 6.88
C ASP A 45 -18.95 1.98 7.46
N LEU A 46 -17.69 2.39 7.59
CA LEU A 46 -16.59 1.51 8.02
C LEU A 46 -16.34 1.54 9.52
N GLU A 47 -16.80 2.58 10.26
CA GLU A 47 -16.39 2.82 11.65
C GLU A 47 -16.48 1.58 12.54
N GLU A 48 -17.61 0.87 12.49
CA GLU A 48 -17.88 -0.32 13.30
C GLU A 48 -17.64 -1.64 12.54
N LYS A 49 -17.20 -1.58 11.27
CA LYS A 49 -16.89 -2.80 10.50
C LYS A 49 -15.64 -3.49 11.06
N PRO A 50 -15.60 -4.83 11.05
CA PRO A 50 -14.44 -5.57 11.51
C PRO A 50 -13.26 -5.41 10.55
N PHE A 51 -12.08 -5.20 11.13
CA PHE A 51 -10.78 -5.24 10.49
C PHE A 51 -10.02 -6.43 11.06
N LYS A 52 -9.60 -7.36 10.20
CA LYS A 52 -8.87 -8.56 10.60
C LYS A 52 -7.38 -8.23 10.71
N MET A 53 -6.82 -8.42 11.90
CA MET A 53 -5.38 -8.25 12.19
C MET A 53 -4.58 -9.50 11.75
N LEU A 54 -3.25 -9.40 11.71
CA LEU A 54 -2.34 -10.48 11.32
C LEU A 54 -2.42 -11.68 12.27
N ASP A 55 -2.68 -11.45 13.56
CA ASP A 55 -2.89 -12.50 14.56
C ASP A 55 -4.30 -13.12 14.50
N GLU A 56 -5.05 -12.82 13.43
CA GLU A 56 -6.44 -13.21 13.20
C GLU A 56 -7.47 -12.63 14.18
N SER A 57 -7.04 -11.78 15.12
CA SER A 57 -7.97 -11.02 15.94
C SER A 57 -8.71 -9.98 15.11
N PHE A 58 -9.83 -9.49 15.65
CA PHE A 58 -10.63 -8.47 15.02
C PHE A 58 -10.65 -7.21 15.88
N VAL A 59 -10.38 -6.08 15.23
CA VAL A 59 -10.66 -4.75 15.74
C VAL A 59 -11.67 -4.08 14.81
N THR A 60 -12.11 -2.87 15.15
CA THR A 60 -12.91 -2.04 14.23
C THR A 60 -12.00 -1.04 13.50
N TYR A 61 -12.41 -0.55 12.33
CA TYR A 61 -11.66 0.52 11.64
C TYR A 61 -11.43 1.74 12.53
N LYS A 62 -12.42 2.10 13.35
CA LYS A 62 -12.35 3.23 14.30
C LYS A 62 -11.33 3.06 15.43
N GLN A 63 -11.03 1.81 15.80
CA GLN A 63 -10.04 1.50 16.82
C GLN A 63 -8.60 1.61 16.30
N LEU A 64 -8.40 1.60 14.99
CA LEU A 64 -7.08 1.78 14.37
C LEU A 64 -6.69 3.25 14.41
N GLN A 65 -5.84 3.58 15.38
CA GLN A 65 -5.40 4.95 15.64
C GLN A 65 -3.87 5.01 15.75
N LEU A 66 -3.34 6.22 15.60
CA LEU A 66 -1.92 6.55 15.76
C LEU A 66 -1.74 7.66 16.80
N PRO A 67 -0.80 7.55 17.75
CA PRO A 67 -0.45 8.64 18.65
C PRO A 67 0.21 9.76 17.85
N CYS A 68 -0.41 10.94 17.78
CA CYS A 68 -0.01 11.97 16.81
C CYS A 68 -0.11 13.37 17.42
N SER A 69 0.98 14.16 17.36
CA SER A 69 0.96 15.53 17.85
C SER A 69 0.03 16.40 17.01
N ALA A 70 -0.53 17.45 17.62
CA ALA A 70 -1.40 18.39 16.91
C ALA A 70 -0.78 18.95 15.62
N ALA A 71 0.52 19.23 15.61
CA ALA A 71 1.22 19.76 14.43
C ALA A 71 1.29 18.75 13.27
N ALA A 72 1.63 17.49 13.57
CA ALA A 72 1.66 16.43 12.57
C ALA A 72 0.25 16.08 12.08
N ALA A 73 -0.74 16.05 12.99
CA ALA A 73 -2.15 15.82 12.63
C ALA A 73 -2.68 16.89 11.65
N LEU A 74 -2.35 18.17 11.88
CA LEU A 74 -2.71 19.26 10.96
C LEU A 74 -2.08 19.10 9.57
N ALA A 75 -0.83 18.62 9.50
CA ALA A 75 -0.17 18.34 8.22
C ALA A 75 -0.88 17.21 7.44
N PHE A 76 -1.30 16.15 8.14
CA PHE A 76 -2.13 15.09 7.55
C PHE A 76 -3.50 15.59 7.10
N GLU A 77 -4.16 16.45 7.89
CA GLU A 77 -5.45 17.03 7.53
C GLU A 77 -5.37 17.79 6.19
N GLN A 78 -4.31 18.57 5.95
CA GLN A 78 -4.12 19.28 4.68
C GLN A 78 -3.94 18.36 3.47
N VAL A 79 -3.32 17.19 3.66
CA VAL A 79 -3.22 16.16 2.62
C VAL A 79 -4.57 15.48 2.43
N GLU A 80 -5.24 15.11 3.52
CA GLU A 80 -6.54 14.44 3.50
C GLU A 80 -7.63 15.29 2.87
N GLU A 81 -7.68 16.60 3.09
CA GLU A 81 -8.66 17.50 2.45
C GLU A 81 -8.54 17.50 0.93
N LYS A 82 -7.31 17.48 0.40
CA LYS A 82 -7.06 17.47 -1.05
C LYS A 82 -7.41 16.12 -1.64
N VAL A 83 -7.04 15.05 -0.95
CA VAL A 83 -7.36 13.67 -1.34
C VAL A 83 -8.87 13.44 -1.30
N GLU A 84 -9.55 13.84 -0.22
CA GLU A 84 -11.01 13.76 -0.07
C GLU A 84 -11.73 14.48 -1.20
N ARG A 85 -11.30 15.70 -1.53
CA ARG A 85 -11.90 16.46 -2.65
C ARG A 85 -11.76 15.73 -3.97
N ALA A 86 -10.56 15.29 -4.32
CA ALA A 86 -10.30 14.59 -5.58
C ALA A 86 -11.07 13.27 -5.65
N MET A 87 -11.09 12.50 -4.56
CA MET A 87 -11.86 11.25 -4.47
C MET A 87 -13.38 11.50 -4.44
N GLY A 88 -13.80 12.69 -4.02
CA GLY A 88 -15.14 13.25 -4.17
C GLY A 88 -15.56 13.32 -5.63
N GLU A 89 -14.68 13.87 -6.46
CA GLU A 89 -14.87 14.16 -7.90
C GLU A 89 -14.69 12.94 -8.83
N GLY A 90 -13.88 11.96 -8.43
CA GLY A 90 -13.71 10.68 -9.14
C GLY A 90 -12.38 10.53 -9.88
N TYR A 91 -12.31 9.55 -10.80
CA TYR A 91 -11.06 9.13 -11.47
C TYR A 91 -10.24 10.29 -12.02
N ALA A 92 -10.87 11.19 -12.77
CA ALA A 92 -10.18 12.28 -13.44
C ALA A 92 -9.44 13.21 -12.46
N ALA A 93 -10.03 13.50 -11.29
CA ALA A 93 -9.40 14.35 -10.29
C ALA A 93 -8.32 13.61 -9.50
N VAL A 94 -8.55 12.33 -9.16
CA VAL A 94 -7.56 11.51 -8.44
C VAL A 94 -6.29 11.32 -9.26
N ARG A 95 -6.40 11.12 -10.58
CA ARG A 95 -5.25 10.94 -11.47
C ARG A 95 -4.32 12.16 -11.50
N GLU A 96 -4.86 13.36 -11.30
CA GLU A 96 -4.08 14.61 -11.33
C GLU A 96 -3.42 14.94 -9.98
N LEU A 97 -3.69 14.15 -8.93
CA LEU A 97 -3.00 14.32 -7.65
C LEU A 97 -1.49 14.02 -7.80
N PRO A 98 -0.60 14.81 -7.16
CA PRO A 98 0.81 14.48 -7.12
C PRO A 98 1.03 13.10 -6.51
N GLN A 99 1.89 12.27 -7.12
CA GLN A 99 2.18 10.93 -6.60
C GLN A 99 2.71 10.96 -5.16
N GLU A 100 3.49 11.97 -4.78
CA GLU A 100 3.96 12.13 -3.40
C GLU A 100 2.81 12.30 -2.40
N MET A 101 1.75 13.02 -2.78
CA MET A 101 0.57 13.22 -1.93
C MET A 101 -0.20 11.90 -1.74
N LEU A 102 -0.38 11.15 -2.84
CA LEU A 102 -0.97 9.81 -2.77
C LEU A 102 -0.09 8.86 -1.95
N PHE A 103 1.23 8.93 -2.10
CA PHE A 103 2.18 8.18 -1.31
C PHE A 103 2.04 8.50 0.19
N GLN A 104 2.00 9.77 0.58
CA GLN A 104 1.84 10.18 1.98
C GLN A 104 0.53 9.64 2.56
N TRP A 105 -0.56 9.72 1.79
CA TRP A 105 -1.88 9.22 2.20
C TRP A 105 -1.91 7.70 2.37
N VAL A 106 -1.44 6.95 1.36
CA VAL A 106 -1.36 5.48 1.41
C VAL A 106 -0.41 5.03 2.52
N SER A 107 0.75 5.67 2.65
CA SER A 107 1.76 5.31 3.63
C SER A 107 1.30 5.56 5.06
N LYS A 108 0.48 6.59 5.30
CA LYS A 108 -0.17 6.80 6.60
C LYS A 108 -1.07 5.62 6.97
N ILE A 109 -1.89 5.15 6.03
CA ILE A 109 -2.79 4.01 6.26
C ILE A 109 -1.96 2.75 6.52
N LEU A 110 -1.04 2.41 5.61
CA LEU A 110 -0.22 1.20 5.72
C LEU A 110 0.64 1.20 6.98
N TYR A 111 1.34 2.30 7.26
CA TYR A 111 2.14 2.42 8.48
C TYR A 111 1.26 2.40 9.74
N GLY A 112 0.05 2.97 9.66
CA GLY A 112 -0.94 2.92 10.72
C GLY A 112 -1.37 1.51 11.10
N VAL A 113 -1.64 0.66 10.09
CA VAL A 113 -1.90 -0.77 10.31
C VAL A 113 -0.68 -1.43 10.95
N VAL A 114 0.51 -1.25 10.39
CA VAL A 114 1.77 -1.79 10.93
C VAL A 114 2.02 -1.38 12.39
N PHE A 115 1.79 -0.12 12.72
CA PHE A 115 1.95 0.40 14.09
C PHE A 115 1.00 -0.32 15.06
N ASN A 116 -0.26 -0.50 14.67
CA ASN A 116 -1.24 -1.21 15.49
C ASN A 116 -0.88 -2.70 15.65
N GLU A 117 -0.38 -3.35 14.60
CA GLU A 117 0.14 -4.73 14.65
C GLU A 117 1.34 -4.86 15.60
N ILE A 118 2.29 -3.92 15.54
CA ILE A 118 3.44 -3.89 16.47
C ILE A 118 2.95 -3.75 17.90
N GLN A 119 1.97 -2.88 18.17
CA GLN A 119 1.40 -2.74 19.51
C GLN A 119 0.69 -4.00 20.00
N VAL A 120 -0.01 -4.74 19.12
CA VAL A 120 -0.60 -6.05 19.45
C VAL A 120 0.50 -7.03 19.83
N GLY A 121 1.54 -7.17 19.01
CA GLY A 121 2.67 -8.05 19.26
C GLY A 121 3.41 -7.73 20.56
N MET A 122 3.63 -6.43 20.85
CA MET A 122 4.23 -5.99 22.12
C MET A 122 3.39 -6.37 23.33
N ARG A 123 2.05 -6.21 23.26
CA ARG A 123 1.16 -6.63 24.35
C ARG A 123 1.21 -8.15 24.56
N GLN A 124 1.23 -8.93 23.48
CA GLN A 124 1.34 -10.39 23.57
C GLN A 124 2.65 -10.82 24.22
N ALA A 125 3.79 -10.26 23.78
CA ALA A 125 5.11 -10.54 24.36
C ALA A 125 5.16 -10.26 25.88
N VAL A 126 4.59 -9.14 26.32
CA VAL A 126 4.49 -8.82 27.76
C VAL A 126 3.61 -9.83 28.51
N LEU A 127 2.51 -10.29 27.91
CA LEU A 127 1.60 -11.26 28.53
C LEU A 127 2.20 -12.67 28.63
N THR A 128 2.97 -13.09 27.63
CA THR A 128 3.62 -14.42 27.60
C THR A 128 4.97 -14.43 28.31
N GLY A 129 5.60 -13.27 28.49
CA GLY A 129 6.97 -13.15 28.98
C GLY A 129 8.02 -13.56 27.94
N GLU A 130 7.63 -13.71 26.67
CA GLU A 130 8.53 -14.02 25.57
C GLU A 130 9.09 -12.75 24.93
N ASP A 131 10.29 -12.82 24.37
CA ASP A 131 10.84 -11.74 23.58
C ASP A 131 10.08 -11.61 22.26
N MET A 132 9.73 -10.37 21.90
CA MET A 132 9.11 -10.10 20.61
C MET A 132 10.15 -10.30 19.50
N ASN A 133 9.95 -11.30 18.66
CA ASN A 133 10.80 -11.53 17.49
C ASN A 133 10.26 -10.76 16.27
N PHE A 134 11.03 -9.78 15.79
CA PHE A 134 10.67 -9.00 14.61
C PHE A 134 11.71 -9.18 13.51
N SER A 135 11.24 -9.55 12.30
CA SER A 135 12.12 -9.75 11.14
C SER A 135 12.93 -8.50 10.83
N GLN A 136 14.25 -8.63 10.73
CA GLN A 136 15.14 -7.50 10.40
C GLN A 136 14.83 -6.90 9.03
N ALA A 137 14.38 -7.72 8.07
CA ALA A 137 13.95 -7.24 6.76
C ALA A 137 12.67 -6.38 6.87
N LEU A 138 11.76 -6.72 7.78
CA LEU A 138 10.56 -5.91 8.04
C LEU A 138 10.91 -4.61 8.78
N VAL A 139 11.81 -4.66 9.79
CA VAL A 139 12.33 -3.44 10.43
C VAL A 139 12.90 -2.50 9.38
N HIS A 140 13.71 -3.02 8.47
CA HIS A 140 14.31 -2.25 7.39
C HIS A 140 13.26 -1.55 6.51
N LYS A 141 12.28 -2.31 6.02
CA LYS A 141 11.17 -1.81 5.21
C LYS A 141 10.37 -0.74 5.94
N PHE A 142 9.95 -0.99 7.18
CA PHE A 142 9.12 -0.04 7.92
C PHE A 142 9.89 1.20 8.39
N ARG A 143 11.19 1.08 8.67
CA ARG A 143 12.07 2.23 8.92
C ARG A 143 12.12 3.14 7.71
N ASN A 144 12.32 2.58 6.52
CA ASN A 144 12.34 3.37 5.28
C ASN A 144 10.98 4.00 4.98
N LEU A 145 9.89 3.24 5.18
CA LEU A 145 8.53 3.76 4.97
C LEU A 145 8.25 4.94 5.90
N HIS A 146 8.62 4.81 7.17
CA HIS A 146 8.48 5.85 8.18
C HIS A 146 9.34 7.08 7.88
N ALA A 147 10.60 6.88 7.50
CA ALA A 147 11.51 7.96 7.13
C ALA A 147 10.96 8.78 5.95
N MET A 148 10.45 8.11 4.92
CA MET A 148 9.87 8.79 3.75
C MET A 148 8.49 9.41 4.05
N LEU A 149 7.68 8.81 4.93
CA LEU A 149 6.41 9.38 5.38
C LEU A 149 6.60 10.73 6.11
N GLN A 150 7.75 10.95 6.74
CA GLN A 150 8.08 12.25 7.33
C GLN A 150 8.20 13.38 6.30
N SER A 151 8.19 13.11 4.99
CA SER A 151 8.03 14.13 3.93
C SER A 151 6.82 15.06 4.14
N ILE A 152 5.82 14.62 4.91
CA ILE A 152 4.65 15.43 5.23
C ILE A 152 4.93 16.58 6.22
N VAL A 153 5.96 16.46 7.05
CA VAL A 153 6.35 17.49 8.05
C VAL A 153 7.80 17.98 7.88
N VAL A 154 8.62 17.25 7.13
CA VAL A 154 10.00 17.58 6.81
C VAL A 154 10.09 17.83 5.31
N PRO A 155 10.56 19.01 4.84
CA PRO A 155 10.81 19.24 3.42
C PRO A 155 11.73 18.16 2.86
N MET A 156 11.23 17.41 1.88
CA MET A 156 11.90 16.23 1.33
C MET A 156 11.86 16.27 -0.20
N GLU A 157 12.92 15.79 -0.83
CA GLU A 157 13.02 15.63 -2.27
C GLU A 157 13.45 14.22 -2.62
N PHE A 158 12.66 13.53 -3.44
CA PHE A 158 12.96 12.20 -3.96
C PHE A 158 13.71 12.34 -5.28
N GLU A 159 15.01 12.09 -5.27
CA GLU A 159 15.87 12.34 -6.42
C GLU A 159 15.85 11.18 -7.41
N HIS A 160 15.95 11.52 -8.70
CA HIS A 160 16.04 10.63 -9.87
C HIS A 160 14.82 9.72 -10.13
N LYS A 161 14.36 9.00 -9.11
CA LYS A 161 13.27 8.04 -9.19
C LYS A 161 12.56 7.96 -7.84
N ASN A 162 11.23 8.07 -7.86
CA ASN A 162 10.45 7.86 -6.64
C ASN A 162 10.66 6.42 -6.12
N PRO A 163 10.87 6.24 -4.81
CA PRO A 163 10.87 4.93 -4.16
C PRO A 163 9.54 4.18 -4.27
N PHE A 164 8.47 4.87 -4.68
CA PHE A 164 7.11 4.38 -4.74
C PHE A 164 6.50 4.66 -6.12
N SER A 165 5.52 3.86 -6.50
CA SER A 165 4.69 4.10 -7.68
C SER A 165 3.22 3.96 -7.32
N ILE A 166 2.41 4.96 -7.69
CA ILE A 166 0.96 4.93 -7.50
C ILE A 166 0.30 4.95 -8.89
N GLN A 167 -0.32 3.83 -9.26
CA GLN A 167 -1.09 3.70 -10.49
C GLN A 167 -2.56 3.97 -10.20
N VAL A 168 -3.20 4.81 -11.02
CA VAL A 168 -4.63 5.16 -10.91
C VAL A 168 -5.35 4.65 -12.15
N PHE A 169 -6.42 3.89 -11.96
CA PHE A 169 -7.23 3.27 -13.01
C PHE A 169 -8.67 3.75 -12.95
N GLU A 170 -9.29 3.95 -14.10
CA GLU A 170 -10.74 4.15 -14.20
C GLU A 170 -11.41 2.79 -14.15
N VAL A 171 -12.40 2.61 -13.28
CA VAL A 171 -13.04 1.31 -13.06
C VAL A 171 -14.56 1.48 -12.95
N ASP A 172 -15.31 0.63 -13.64
CA ASP A 172 -16.76 0.62 -13.63
C ASP A 172 -17.33 -0.09 -12.39
N ASN A 173 -17.12 0.50 -11.21
CA ASN A 173 -17.66 -0.08 -9.98
C ASN A 173 -19.10 0.36 -9.71
N ALA A 174 -19.78 -0.40 -8.84
CA ALA A 174 -21.01 0.06 -8.20
C ALA A 174 -20.71 1.27 -7.29
N GLU A 175 -21.68 2.16 -7.12
CA GLU A 175 -21.52 3.44 -6.41
C GLU A 175 -21.05 3.30 -4.96
N ASP A 176 -21.51 2.26 -4.26
CA ASP A 176 -21.19 1.95 -2.85
C ASP A 176 -19.92 1.10 -2.69
N THR A 177 -19.16 0.89 -3.77
CA THR A 177 -17.95 0.05 -3.73
C THR A 177 -16.90 0.66 -2.83
N PHE A 178 -16.46 -0.13 -1.85
CA PHE A 178 -15.22 0.06 -1.13
C PHE A 178 -14.50 -1.27 -1.02
N MET A 179 -13.28 -1.32 -1.54
CA MET A 179 -12.42 -2.48 -1.41
C MET A 179 -11.00 -2.04 -1.11
N TYR A 180 -10.49 -2.47 0.02
CA TYR A 180 -9.15 -2.19 0.50
C TYR A 180 -8.40 -3.51 0.66
N ARG A 181 -7.16 -3.57 0.18
CA ARG A 181 -6.22 -4.66 0.46
C ARG A 181 -4.83 -4.10 0.65
N ASP A 182 -4.13 -4.61 1.63
CA ASP A 182 -2.72 -4.38 1.84
C ASP A 182 -1.98 -5.70 2.06
N GLU A 183 -0.70 -5.69 1.76
CA GLU A 183 0.22 -6.75 2.16
C GLU A 183 1.46 -6.14 2.78
N ILE A 184 1.48 -6.18 4.11
CA ILE A 184 2.50 -5.55 4.97
C ILE A 184 3.91 -6.07 4.64
N ASN A 185 4.06 -7.36 4.29
CA ASN A 185 5.38 -7.93 4.03
C ASN A 185 6.01 -7.43 2.72
N THR A 186 5.19 -7.09 1.73
CA THR A 186 5.64 -6.67 0.40
C THR A 186 5.38 -5.19 0.12
N LEU A 187 4.77 -4.47 1.07
CA LEU A 187 4.43 -3.05 0.99
C LEU A 187 3.62 -2.68 -0.26
N ILE A 188 2.70 -3.57 -0.63
CA ILE A 188 1.74 -3.30 -1.70
C ILE A 188 0.37 -3.03 -1.11
N PHE A 189 -0.33 -2.11 -1.75
CA PHE A 189 -1.65 -1.65 -1.35
C PHE A 189 -2.52 -1.52 -2.60
N SER A 190 -3.78 -1.91 -2.49
CA SER A 190 -4.80 -1.55 -3.47
C SER A 190 -6.06 -1.03 -2.80
N LEU A 191 -6.70 -0.08 -3.46
CA LEU A 191 -7.96 0.49 -3.06
C LEU A 191 -8.84 0.69 -4.28
N ARG A 192 -10.11 0.35 -4.17
CA ARG A 192 -11.10 0.56 -5.21
C ARG A 192 -12.35 1.19 -4.60
N MET A 193 -12.77 2.31 -5.16
CA MET A 193 -13.99 2.99 -4.75
C MET A 193 -14.52 3.91 -5.82
N LYS A 194 -15.85 4.10 -5.84
CA LYS A 194 -16.54 4.89 -6.88
C LYS A 194 -16.10 4.48 -8.28
N ASP A 195 -15.70 5.41 -9.13
CA ASP A 195 -15.31 5.18 -10.53
C ASP A 195 -13.81 4.93 -10.73
N PHE A 196 -13.04 4.69 -9.66
CA PHE A 196 -11.58 4.53 -9.77
C PHE A 196 -11.02 3.45 -8.86
N ALA A 197 -9.76 3.14 -9.12
CA ALA A 197 -8.96 2.31 -8.25
C ALA A 197 -7.49 2.73 -8.27
N ILE A 198 -6.77 2.41 -7.19
CA ILE A 198 -5.34 2.66 -7.08
C ILE A 198 -4.59 1.37 -6.71
N ILE A 199 -3.39 1.22 -7.26
CA ILE A 199 -2.39 0.25 -6.81
C ILE A 199 -1.14 1.04 -6.44
N ALA A 200 -0.69 0.87 -5.21
CA ALA A 200 0.51 1.50 -4.69
C ALA A 200 1.55 0.41 -4.42
N THR A 201 2.70 0.51 -5.10
CA THR A 201 3.90 -0.27 -4.77
C THR A 201 4.88 0.65 -4.06
N LEU A 202 5.24 0.31 -2.82
CA LEU A 202 6.14 1.12 -2.01
C LEU A 202 7.49 0.44 -1.90
N GLN A 203 8.56 1.24 -2.02
CA GLN A 203 9.94 0.80 -1.97
C GLN A 203 10.29 -0.23 -3.05
N ASP A 204 9.84 -0.02 -4.29
CA ASP A 204 10.21 -0.84 -5.46
C ASP A 204 11.04 -0.08 -6.50
N ASN A 205 11.28 1.22 -6.26
CA ASN A 205 11.94 2.14 -7.21
C ASN A 205 11.26 2.14 -8.61
N GLY A 206 9.96 1.87 -8.66
CA GLY A 206 9.15 1.74 -9.89
C GLY A 206 9.46 0.53 -10.75
N THR A 207 10.10 -0.48 -10.19
CA THR A 207 10.47 -1.72 -10.90
C THR A 207 9.23 -2.57 -11.23
N HIS A 208 8.19 -2.56 -10.40
CA HIS A 208 6.95 -3.28 -10.70
C HIS A 208 6.22 -2.68 -11.90
N ALA A 209 6.21 -1.34 -12.03
CA ALA A 209 5.61 -0.70 -13.19
C ALA A 209 6.31 -1.11 -14.49
N ILE A 210 7.64 -1.25 -14.47
CA ILE A 210 8.42 -1.75 -15.62
C ILE A 210 8.12 -3.23 -15.86
N TYR A 211 8.05 -4.04 -14.80
CA TYR A 211 7.76 -5.48 -14.90
C TYR A 211 6.38 -5.76 -15.54
N HIS A 212 5.40 -4.88 -15.30
CA HIS A 212 4.03 -5.02 -15.82
C HIS A 212 3.73 -4.09 -17.02
N ASP A 213 4.74 -3.48 -17.65
CA ASP A 213 4.57 -2.47 -18.69
C ASP A 213 3.66 -2.92 -19.85
N GLU A 214 3.77 -4.19 -20.28
CA GLU A 214 2.91 -4.73 -21.34
C GLU A 214 1.42 -4.69 -20.96
N ILE A 215 1.07 -5.15 -19.75
CA ILE A 215 -0.32 -5.14 -19.28
C ILE A 215 -0.79 -3.70 -19.06
N LEU A 216 0.05 -2.86 -18.48
CA LEU A 216 -0.25 -1.45 -18.25
C LEU A 216 -0.52 -0.70 -19.56
N ALA A 217 0.24 -0.97 -20.61
CA ALA A 217 0.04 -0.39 -21.93
C ALA A 217 -1.31 -0.83 -22.53
N LYS A 218 -1.75 -2.06 -22.29
CA LYS A 218 -3.05 -2.58 -22.79
C LYS A 218 -4.25 -1.95 -22.10
N VAL A 219 -4.14 -1.66 -20.81
CA VAL A 219 -5.21 -1.05 -20.01
C VAL A 219 -5.17 0.48 -20.01
N GLY A 220 -4.10 1.07 -20.54
CA GLY A 220 -3.91 2.53 -20.59
C GLY A 220 -5.06 3.25 -21.28
N GLY A 221 -5.68 4.18 -20.56
CA GLY A 221 -6.80 4.98 -21.07
C GLY A 221 -8.12 4.22 -21.25
N LYS A 222 -8.24 3.01 -20.71
CA LYS A 222 -9.46 2.20 -20.73
C LYS A 222 -10.20 2.32 -19.40
N LYS A 223 -11.53 2.34 -19.47
CA LYS A 223 -12.41 2.10 -18.33
C LYS A 223 -12.50 0.60 -18.10
N LEU A 224 -12.00 0.14 -16.96
CA LEU A 224 -11.88 -1.28 -16.65
C LEU A 224 -13.16 -1.83 -16.03
N HIS A 225 -13.52 -3.06 -16.39
CA HIS A 225 -14.44 -3.82 -15.56
C HIS A 225 -13.76 -4.17 -14.22
N PRO A 226 -14.48 -4.17 -13.07
CA PRO A 226 -13.95 -4.54 -11.77
C PRO A 226 -13.07 -5.81 -11.76
N ILE A 227 -13.48 -6.87 -12.49
CA ILE A 227 -12.70 -8.12 -12.61
C ILE A 227 -11.33 -7.95 -13.29
N GLN A 228 -11.21 -7.03 -14.25
CA GLN A 228 -9.95 -6.72 -14.94
C GLN A 228 -9.00 -6.01 -14.00
N PHE A 229 -9.50 -5.05 -13.20
CA PHE A 229 -8.69 -4.41 -12.17
C PHE A 229 -8.20 -5.41 -11.11
N GLU A 230 -9.04 -6.37 -10.71
CA GLU A 230 -8.67 -7.43 -9.79
C GLU A 230 -7.60 -8.36 -10.37
N GLU A 231 -7.59 -8.58 -11.69
CA GLU A 231 -6.49 -9.28 -12.38
C GLU A 231 -5.17 -8.49 -12.28
N ILE A 232 -5.20 -7.17 -12.49
CA ILE A 232 -4.01 -6.31 -12.32
C ILE A 232 -3.52 -6.41 -10.88
N CYS A 233 -4.41 -6.31 -9.89
CA CYS A 233 -4.06 -6.45 -8.49
C CYS A 233 -3.40 -7.81 -8.21
N ALA A 234 -3.99 -8.91 -8.68
CA ALA A 234 -3.42 -10.24 -8.50
C ALA A 234 -1.99 -10.35 -9.08
N ARG A 235 -1.75 -9.77 -10.27
CA ARG A 235 -0.41 -9.73 -10.88
C ARG A 235 0.59 -8.97 -10.02
N TYR A 236 0.18 -7.80 -9.55
CA TYR A 236 1.00 -6.92 -8.73
C TYR A 236 1.32 -7.54 -7.37
N PHE A 237 0.31 -8.02 -6.64
CA PHE A 237 0.49 -8.69 -5.35
C PHE A 237 1.36 -9.93 -5.47
N TYR A 238 1.17 -10.75 -6.51
CA TYR A 238 2.01 -11.92 -6.72
C TYR A 238 3.46 -11.53 -7.04
N SER A 239 3.67 -10.62 -7.99
CA SER A 239 5.02 -10.15 -8.34
C SER A 239 5.75 -9.48 -7.18
N ALA A 240 5.03 -8.90 -6.21
CA ALA A 240 5.62 -8.34 -4.99
C ALA A 240 6.24 -9.40 -4.08
N TYR A 241 5.73 -10.64 -4.09
CA TYR A 241 6.39 -11.78 -3.45
C TYR A 241 7.56 -12.34 -4.25
N LEU A 242 7.57 -12.15 -5.58
CA LEU A 242 8.69 -12.53 -6.42
C LEU A 242 9.83 -11.51 -6.37
N PHE A 243 9.57 -10.28 -5.90
CA PHE A 243 10.56 -9.22 -5.82
C PHE A 243 11.65 -9.59 -4.80
N ASN A 244 12.81 -10.01 -5.31
CA ASN A 244 13.90 -10.57 -4.54
C ASN A 244 14.97 -9.49 -4.26
N ARG A 245 14.52 -8.29 -3.87
CA ARG A 245 15.40 -7.17 -3.47
C ARG A 245 14.93 -6.56 -2.17
N LEU A 246 15.89 -6.01 -1.44
CA LEU A 246 15.65 -5.16 -0.28
C LEU A 246 16.24 -3.78 -0.59
N PRO A 247 15.43 -2.84 -1.11
CA PRO A 247 15.97 -1.57 -1.55
C PRO A 247 16.56 -0.74 -0.41
N GLU A 248 17.61 -0.01 -0.75
CA GLU A 248 18.37 0.86 0.14
C GLU A 248 18.27 2.30 -0.35
N TYR A 249 18.33 3.25 0.58
CA TYR A 249 18.17 4.67 0.29
C TYR A 249 19.23 5.47 1.05
N THR A 250 19.84 6.42 0.34
CA THR A 250 20.72 7.42 0.95
C THR A 250 19.88 8.63 1.34
N TYR A 251 19.99 9.04 2.60
CA TYR A 251 19.34 10.25 3.12
C TYR A 251 20.39 11.33 3.31
N MET A 252 20.36 12.38 2.50
CA MET A 252 21.27 13.51 2.61
C MET A 252 20.53 14.70 3.23
N GLU A 253 20.91 15.05 4.46
CA GLU A 253 20.30 16.17 5.18
C GLU A 253 21.06 17.48 4.94
N THR A 254 20.33 18.51 4.51
CA THR A 254 20.80 19.89 4.45
C THR A 254 20.03 20.75 5.45
N PRO A 255 20.46 22.00 5.72
CA PRO A 255 19.68 22.92 6.56
C PRO A 255 18.25 23.13 6.06
N GLU A 256 18.01 23.05 4.75
CA GLU A 256 16.71 23.36 4.11
C GLU A 256 15.82 22.14 3.92
N ARG A 257 16.36 21.02 3.42
CA ARG A 257 15.59 19.81 3.09
C ARG A 257 16.39 18.51 3.24
N VAL A 258 15.70 17.39 3.16
CA VAL A 258 16.28 16.04 3.07
C VAL A 258 16.16 15.53 1.64
N TYR A 259 17.26 15.09 1.05
CA TYR A 259 17.26 14.41 -0.25
C TYR A 259 17.26 12.90 -0.02
N VAL A 260 16.42 12.18 -0.76
CA VAL A 260 16.30 10.72 -0.71
C VAL A 260 16.68 10.16 -2.08
N GLU A 261 17.81 9.48 -2.12
CA GLU A 261 18.33 8.86 -3.34
C GLU A 261 18.24 7.32 -3.24
N PRO A 262 17.50 6.65 -4.14
CA PRO A 262 17.46 5.19 -4.18
C PRO A 262 18.80 4.63 -4.65
N MET A 263 19.34 3.68 -3.89
CA MET A 263 20.50 2.91 -4.34
C MET A 263 20.12 1.96 -5.48
N PRO A 264 21.05 1.65 -6.40
CA PRO A 264 20.80 0.68 -7.47
C PRO A 264 20.31 -0.67 -6.94
N LEU A 265 19.29 -1.24 -7.57
CA LEU A 265 18.74 -2.56 -7.22
C LEU A 265 19.64 -3.73 -7.65
N ASN A 266 20.74 -3.46 -8.35
CA ASN A 266 21.70 -4.48 -8.72
C ASN A 266 22.47 -4.88 -7.47
N ASP A 267 22.23 -6.10 -6.98
CA ASP A 267 23.04 -6.68 -5.93
C ASP A 267 24.25 -7.41 -6.55
N TRP A 268 25.16 -7.85 -5.69
CA TRP A 268 26.36 -8.59 -6.11
C TRP A 268 26.03 -10.06 -6.44
N THR A 269 24.78 -10.46 -6.25
CA THR A 269 24.30 -11.79 -6.54
C THR A 269 23.84 -11.83 -8.00
N LEU A 270 24.09 -12.94 -8.70
CA LEU A 270 23.60 -13.12 -10.08
C LEU A 270 22.08 -13.41 -10.12
N LYS A 271 21.34 -13.15 -9.04
CA LYS A 271 19.91 -13.43 -8.98
C LYS A 271 19.13 -12.39 -9.77
N PRO A 272 18.04 -12.77 -10.45
CA PRO A 272 17.15 -11.81 -11.09
C PRO A 272 16.47 -10.90 -10.05
N ILE A 273 15.97 -9.74 -10.48
CA ILE A 273 15.22 -8.80 -9.62
C ILE A 273 13.92 -9.44 -9.14
N PHE A 274 13.25 -10.17 -10.04
CA PHE A 274 12.09 -10.98 -9.72
C PHE A 274 12.43 -12.46 -9.88
N ASP A 275 12.04 -13.27 -8.91
CA ASP A 275 12.06 -14.72 -9.05
C ASP A 275 11.10 -15.20 -10.16
N ASN A 276 11.25 -16.45 -10.57
CA ASN A 276 10.49 -17.02 -11.67
C ASN A 276 8.98 -17.04 -11.36
N TRP A 277 8.19 -16.57 -12.32
CA TRP A 277 6.74 -16.61 -12.25
C TRP A 277 6.22 -18.06 -12.35
N ALA A 278 5.48 -18.50 -11.34
CA ALA A 278 4.83 -19.81 -11.31
C ALA A 278 3.33 -19.67 -11.57
N VAL A 279 2.88 -20.13 -12.73
CA VAL A 279 1.47 -20.03 -13.18
C VAL A 279 0.49 -20.61 -12.17
N LYS A 280 0.80 -21.76 -11.56
CA LYS A 280 -0.08 -22.38 -10.55
C LYS A 280 -0.29 -21.46 -9.35
N THR A 281 0.77 -20.82 -8.84
CA THR A 281 0.70 -19.90 -7.71
C THR A 281 -0.05 -18.63 -8.10
N TYR A 282 0.22 -18.08 -9.29
CA TYR A 282 -0.55 -16.96 -9.82
C TYR A 282 -2.05 -17.28 -9.92
N GLY A 283 -2.42 -18.48 -10.38
CA GLY A 283 -3.81 -18.93 -10.44
C GLY A 283 -4.48 -18.98 -9.07
N GLN A 284 -3.76 -19.33 -8.00
CA GLN A 284 -4.27 -19.30 -6.62
C GLN A 284 -4.50 -17.87 -6.13
N VAL A 285 -3.61 -16.95 -6.50
CA VAL A 285 -3.79 -15.52 -6.22
C VAL A 285 -5.03 -15.02 -6.98
N LEU A 286 -5.17 -15.32 -8.27
CA LEU A 286 -6.36 -14.96 -9.05
C LEU A 286 -7.65 -15.50 -8.46
N GLU A 287 -7.71 -16.76 -8.02
CA GLU A 287 -8.88 -17.34 -7.37
C GLU A 287 -9.31 -16.52 -6.14
N SER A 288 -8.34 -16.06 -5.33
CA SER A 288 -8.62 -15.20 -4.17
C SER A 288 -9.16 -13.82 -4.57
N PHE A 289 -8.55 -13.18 -5.57
CA PHE A 289 -8.98 -11.86 -6.06
C PHE A 289 -10.31 -11.91 -6.81
N TRP A 290 -10.59 -13.02 -7.51
CA TRP A 290 -11.83 -13.24 -8.25
C TRP A 290 -12.90 -13.99 -7.46
N LYS A 291 -12.72 -14.16 -6.15
CA LYS A 291 -13.73 -14.77 -5.27
C LYS A 291 -15.15 -14.22 -5.47
N PRO A 292 -15.39 -12.89 -5.69
CA PRO A 292 -16.72 -12.37 -5.96
C PRO A 292 -17.41 -12.93 -7.21
N TRP A 293 -16.64 -13.38 -8.21
CA TRP A 293 -17.16 -13.97 -9.46
C TRP A 293 -17.16 -15.50 -9.47
N GLY A 294 -16.64 -16.14 -8.43
CA GLY A 294 -16.73 -17.60 -8.25
C GLY A 294 -15.92 -18.43 -9.25
N PHE A 295 -14.83 -17.89 -9.79
CA PHE A 295 -13.87 -18.66 -10.59
C PHE A 295 -12.95 -19.48 -9.69
N LEU A 296 -12.91 -20.78 -9.93
CA LEU A 296 -12.09 -21.73 -9.18
C LEU A 296 -10.73 -21.95 -9.85
N LEU A 297 -9.73 -22.33 -9.08
CA LEU A 297 -8.36 -22.52 -9.55
C LEU A 297 -8.30 -23.42 -10.80
N PHE A 298 -9.02 -24.55 -10.80
CA PHE A 298 -8.99 -25.49 -11.92
C PHE A 298 -9.59 -24.91 -13.21
N GLU A 299 -10.51 -23.95 -13.10
CA GLU A 299 -11.07 -23.21 -14.25
C GLU A 299 -10.02 -22.19 -14.74
N ILE A 300 -9.37 -21.49 -13.81
CA ILE A 300 -8.37 -20.45 -14.11
C ILE A 300 -7.14 -21.05 -14.82
N ILE A 301 -6.63 -22.20 -14.35
CA ILE A 301 -5.41 -22.83 -14.88
C ILE A 301 -5.70 -23.95 -15.90
N GLN A 302 -6.90 -23.98 -16.48
CA GLN A 302 -7.26 -24.99 -17.48
C GLN A 302 -6.23 -25.06 -18.62
N ASN A 303 -5.72 -23.90 -19.04
CA ASN A 303 -4.49 -23.80 -19.82
C ASN A 303 -3.33 -23.35 -18.90
N PRO A 304 -2.38 -24.24 -18.58
CA PRO A 304 -1.28 -23.92 -17.66
C PRO A 304 -0.21 -23.01 -18.27
N GLU A 305 -0.21 -22.78 -19.59
CA GLU A 305 0.71 -21.83 -20.24
C GLU A 305 0.09 -20.43 -20.33
N LYS A 306 -1.25 -20.36 -20.48
CA LYS A 306 -2.01 -19.12 -20.57
C LYS A 306 -3.22 -19.20 -19.64
N PRO A 307 -3.07 -18.84 -18.35
CA PRO A 307 -4.19 -18.77 -17.41
C PRO A 307 -5.32 -17.90 -17.95
N MET A 308 -6.52 -18.16 -17.46
CA MET A 308 -7.68 -17.31 -17.72
C MET A 308 -7.31 -15.84 -17.49
N SER A 309 -7.67 -14.99 -18.43
CA SER A 309 -7.49 -13.54 -18.37
C SER A 309 -8.77 -12.87 -18.82
N PHE A 310 -9.15 -11.81 -18.13
CA PHE A 310 -10.19 -10.87 -18.53
C PHE A 310 -9.59 -9.57 -19.09
N ILE A 311 -8.28 -9.35 -18.96
CA ILE A 311 -7.58 -8.25 -19.66
C ILE A 311 -7.38 -8.61 -21.13
N GLU A 312 -6.92 -9.83 -21.44
CA GLU A 312 -6.50 -10.22 -22.79
C GLU A 312 -7.40 -11.27 -23.43
N ASP A 313 -7.76 -11.08 -24.70
CA ASP A 313 -8.42 -12.08 -25.53
C ASP A 313 -7.45 -13.20 -25.97
N GLU A 314 -7.97 -14.15 -26.76
CA GLU A 314 -7.18 -15.26 -27.29
C GLU A 314 -6.02 -14.78 -28.17
N ASN A 315 -6.18 -13.63 -28.84
CA ASN A 315 -5.21 -12.99 -29.73
C ASN A 315 -4.24 -12.04 -28.98
N GLY A 316 -4.44 -11.82 -27.67
CA GLY A 316 -3.63 -10.91 -26.87
C GLY A 316 -4.05 -9.44 -26.93
N ASN A 317 -5.23 -9.12 -27.50
CA ASN A 317 -5.81 -7.78 -27.49
C ASN A 317 -6.59 -7.53 -26.19
N PHE A 318 -6.79 -6.25 -25.85
CA PHE A 318 -7.63 -5.88 -24.72
C PHE A 318 -9.08 -6.34 -24.92
N ARG A 319 -9.70 -6.94 -23.90
CA ARG A 319 -11.14 -7.29 -23.91
C ARG A 319 -11.98 -6.08 -23.51
N ASP A 320 -12.61 -5.44 -24.48
CA ASP A 320 -13.53 -4.32 -24.20
C ASP A 320 -14.87 -4.80 -23.61
N ASN A 321 -15.36 -5.99 -23.97
CA ASN A 321 -16.63 -6.53 -23.49
C ASN A 321 -16.39 -7.74 -22.57
N ILE A 322 -16.79 -7.61 -21.31
CA ILE A 322 -16.69 -8.67 -20.31
C ILE A 322 -18.06 -9.33 -20.16
N ASP A 323 -18.22 -10.52 -20.76
CA ASP A 323 -19.38 -11.37 -20.53
C ASP A 323 -19.11 -12.28 -19.32
N LEU A 324 -19.69 -11.91 -18.18
CA LEU A 324 -19.64 -12.73 -16.99
C LEU A 324 -20.75 -13.78 -17.08
N ALA A 325 -20.42 -14.96 -17.62
CA ALA A 325 -21.33 -16.11 -17.66
C ALA A 325 -21.80 -16.57 -16.25
N LYS A 326 -21.16 -16.06 -15.19
CA LYS A 326 -21.54 -16.18 -13.78
C LYS A 326 -21.69 -14.75 -13.22
N GLY A 327 -22.92 -14.25 -13.14
CA GLY A 327 -23.28 -12.95 -12.58
C GLY A 327 -24.62 -13.03 -11.89
#